data_AF-A0A3S4URK0-F1
#
_entry.id   AF-A0A3S4URK0-F1
#
_cell.length_a   1.000
_cell.length_b   1.000
_cell.length_c   1.000
_cell.angle_alpha   90.00
_cell.angle_beta   90.00
_cell.angle_gamma   90.00
#
_symmetry.space_group_name_H-M   'P 1'
#
loop_
_entity.id
_entity.type
_entity.pdbx_description
1 polymer ?
#
loop_
_entity_poly.entity_id
_entity_poly.type
_entity_poly.pdbx_seq_one_letter_code
_entity_poly.pdbx_strand_id
1 'polypeptide(L)' 'MLRIYAPASSANISVGFDTLGAAISPIDGSLLGDVVQIEDIPSGFELESAGYFVRKLPKEPQKILSIKPMYYLANV' A
#
# COMPACT_ATOMS: atom_id res chain seq x y z
N MET A 1 -2.01 -5.05 16.84
CA MET A 1 -1.17 -4.54 15.74
C MET A 1 -1.08 -5.59 14.65
N LEU A 2 -1.55 -5.26 13.45
CA LEU A 2 -1.44 -6.06 12.23
C LEU A 2 -0.56 -5.31 11.24
N ARG A 3 0.38 -6.00 10.59
CA ARG A 3 1.29 -5.41 9.61
C ARG A 3 1.31 -6.24 8.34
N ILE A 4 1.07 -5.59 7.21
CA ILE A 4 0.96 -6.22 5.89
C ILE A 4 2.01 -5.61 4.97
N TYR A 5 2.77 -6.47 4.28
CA TYR A 5 3.73 -6.06 3.25
C TYR A 5 3.15 -6.38 1.87
N ALA A 6 3.14 -5.38 0.99
CA ALA A 6 2.77 -5.50 -0.41
C ALA A 6 4.05 -5.36 -1.28
N PRO A 7 4.57 -6.45 -1.85
CA PRO A 7 5.77 -6.38 -2.68
C PRO A 7 5.51 -5.64 -3.99
N ALA A 8 6.56 -5.02 -4.52
CA ALA A 8 6.54 -4.47 -5.86
C ALA A 8 6.30 -5.60 -6.88
N SER A 9 5.56 -5.28 -7.94
CA SER A 9 5.27 -6.19 -9.03
C SER A 9 5.61 -5.56 -10.37
N SER A 10 5.83 -6.42 -11.36
CA SER A 10 5.93 -6.03 -12.77
C SER A 10 4.77 -6.66 -13.52
N ALA A 11 4.07 -5.85 -14.31
CA ALA A 11 3.03 -6.29 -15.24
C ALA A 11 3.59 -6.32 -16.67
N ASN A 12 2.81 -6.90 -17.59
CA ASN A 12 3.10 -6.95 -19.02
C ASN A 12 4.41 -7.68 -19.34
N ILE A 13 4.65 -8.79 -18.64
CA ILE A 13 5.86 -9.59 -18.84
C ILE A 13 5.76 -10.31 -20.20
N SER A 14 6.73 -10.03 -21.08
CA SER A 14 6.87 -10.64 -22.40
C SER A 14 5.62 -10.45 -23.29
N VAL A 15 5.05 -11.54 -23.83
CA VAL A 15 3.88 -11.53 -24.72
C VAL A 15 2.54 -11.34 -23.98
N GLY A 16 2.55 -11.32 -22.65
CA GLY A 16 1.35 -11.28 -21.82
C GLY A 16 0.83 -9.88 -21.54
N PHE A 17 0.65 -9.07 -22.58
CA PHE A 17 0.08 -7.72 -22.44
C PHE A 17 -1.26 -7.79 -21.68
N ASP A 18 -1.36 -6.98 -20.63
CA ASP A 18 -2.47 -6.85 -19.66
C ASP A 18 -2.92 -8.15 -18.96
N THR A 19 -2.18 -9.25 -19.12
CA THR A 19 -2.58 -10.58 -18.63
C THR A 19 -1.57 -11.21 -17.69
N LEU A 20 -0.29 -10.89 -17.83
CA LEU A 20 0.78 -11.46 -17.02
C LEU A 20 1.45 -10.43 -16.13
N GLY A 21 1.78 -10.85 -14.91
CA GLY A 21 2.62 -10.10 -14.00
C GLY A 21 3.27 -11.01 -12.96
N ALA A 22 4.29 -10.49 -12.29
CA ALA A 22 5.01 -11.20 -11.23
C ALA A 22 5.33 -10.25 -10.08
N ALA A 23 5.21 -10.76 -8.84
CA ALA A 23 5.76 -10.11 -7.67
C ALA A 23 7.29 -10.30 -7.65
N ILE A 24 8.02 -9.27 -7.21
CA ILE A 24 9.48 -9.25 -7.23
C ILE A 24 10.00 -9.20 -5.80
N SER A 25 11.01 -10.00 -5.51
CA SER A 25 11.78 -9.95 -4.27
C SER A 25 13.25 -9.73 -4.59
N PRO A 26 13.91 -8.73 -3.98
CA PRO A 26 15.36 -8.57 -4.06
C PRO A 26 16.11 -9.81 -3.57
N ILE A 27 17.20 -10.16 -4.25
CA ILE A 27 18.05 -11.32 -3.90
C ILE A 27 18.84 -11.13 -2.61
N ASP A 28 19.05 -9.89 -2.19
CA ASP A 28 19.72 -9.53 -0.95
C ASP A 28 18.79 -9.55 0.28
N GLY A 29 17.50 -9.87 0.08
CA GLY A 29 16.48 -9.90 1.12
C GLY A 29 15.97 -8.52 1.56
N SER A 30 16.39 -7.44 0.88
CA SER A 30 15.82 -6.12 1.12
C SER A 30 14.33 -6.08 0.75
N LEU A 31 13.57 -5.19 1.38
CA LEU A 31 12.16 -4.99 1.04
C LEU A 31 12.02 -4.02 -0.14
N LEU A 32 11.29 -4.44 -1.15
CA LEU A 32 10.89 -3.61 -2.28
C LEU A 32 9.38 -3.60 -2.37
N GLY A 33 8.73 -2.58 -1.82
CA GLY A 33 7.28 -2.49 -1.76
C GLY A 33 6.81 -1.60 -0.61
N ASP A 34 5.50 -1.61 -0.36
CA ASP A 34 4.86 -0.79 0.66
C ASP A 34 4.44 -1.64 1.86
N VAL A 35 4.34 -1.00 3.03
CA VAL A 35 3.89 -1.65 4.26
C VAL A 35 2.74 -0.85 4.86
N VAL A 36 1.66 -1.54 5.19
CA VAL A 36 0.52 -0.98 5.92
C VAL A 36 0.51 -1.58 7.33
N GLN A 37 0.39 -0.73 8.32
CA GLN A 37 0.26 -1.11 9.72
C GLN A 37 -1.09 -0.64 10.24
N ILE A 38 -1.77 -1.51 10.98
CA ILE A 38 -3.10 -1.28 11.53
C ILE A 38 -3.05 -1.57 13.03
N GLU A 39 -3.54 -0.63 13.82
CA GLU A 39 -3.58 -0.69 15.27
C GLU A 39 -4.96 -0.24 15.76
N ASP A 40 -5.39 -0.81 16.89
CA ASP A 40 -6.62 -0.40 17.54
C ASP A 40 -6.38 0.95 18.24
N ILE A 41 -7.30 1.88 18.04
CA ILE A 41 -7.32 3.18 18.72
C ILE A 41 -8.63 3.34 19.50
N PRO A 42 -8.66 4.16 20.57
CA PRO A 42 -9.84 4.28 21.44
C PRO A 42 -11.11 4.74 20.72
N SER A 43 -10.98 5.60 19.69
CA SER A 43 -12.12 6.09 18.91
C SER A 43 -11.66 6.73 17.61
N GLY A 44 -12.51 6.65 16.59
CA GLY A 44 -12.33 7.38 15.34
C GLY A 44 -11.45 6.62 14.34
N PHE A 45 -10.85 7.38 13.41
CA PHE A 45 -9.95 6.88 12.38
C PHE A 45 -8.77 7.82 12.27
N GLU A 46 -7.57 7.29 12.44
CA GLU A 46 -6.33 8.02 12.25
C GLU A 46 -5.51 7.39 11.12
N LEU A 47 -4.82 8.25 10.38
CA LEU A 47 -3.91 7.85 9.33
C LEU A 47 -2.63 8.67 9.44
N GLU A 48 -1.53 7.94 9.54
CA GLU A 48 -0.21 8.47 9.29
C GLU A 48 0.35 7.87 8.00
N SER A 49 0.95 8.72 7.16
CA SER A 49 1.75 8.27 6.02
C SER A 49 3.21 8.58 6.30
N ALA A 50 4.08 7.59 6.13
CA ALA A 50 5.50 7.71 6.42
C ALA A 50 6.35 7.10 5.30
N GLY A 51 7.67 7.29 5.39
CA GLY A 51 8.63 6.74 4.45
C GLY A 51 9.10 7.71 3.36
N TYR A 52 9.96 7.22 2.48
CA TYR A 52 10.76 8.04 1.57
C TYR A 52 9.92 8.89 0.60
N PHE A 53 8.77 8.36 0.16
CA PHE A 53 7.92 9.01 -0.84
C PHE A 53 6.72 9.77 -0.27
N VAL A 54 6.62 9.95 1.06
CA VAL A 54 5.46 10.58 1.71
C VAL A 54 5.09 11.95 1.11
N ARG A 55 6.10 12.75 0.72
CA ARG A 55 5.91 14.09 0.14
C ARG A 55 5.24 14.08 -1.23
N LYS A 56 5.15 12.92 -1.90
CA LYS A 56 4.48 12.74 -3.20
C LYS A 56 3.01 12.34 -3.05
N LEU A 57 2.55 12.03 -1.84
CA LEU A 57 1.16 11.65 -1.62
C LEU A 57 0.23 12.87 -1.74
N PRO A 58 -1.03 12.67 -2.17
CA PRO A 58 -2.05 13.71 -2.12
C PRO A 58 -2.19 14.28 -0.71
N LYS A 59 -2.38 15.60 -0.61
CA LYS A 59 -2.61 16.27 0.68
C LYS A 59 -3.96 15.95 1.31
N GLU A 60 -4.94 15.59 0.48
CA GLU A 60 -6.27 15.15 0.94
C GLU A 60 -6.22 13.64 1.22
N PRO A 61 -6.40 13.19 2.48
CA PRO A 61 -6.26 11.79 2.86
C PRO A 61 -7.16 10.84 2.06
N GLN A 62 -8.40 11.24 1.81
CA GLN A 62 -9.37 10.50 0.99
C GLN A 62 -8.93 10.20 -0.46
N LYS A 63 -7.92 10.92 -0.97
CA LYS A 63 -7.34 10.69 -2.31
C LYS A 63 -6.15 9.74 -2.30
N ILE A 64 -5.66 9.33 -1.12
CA ILE A 64 -4.62 8.31 -1.02
C ILE A 64 -5.27 6.95 -1.30
N LEU A 65 -4.76 6.28 -2.34
CA LEU A 65 -5.37 5.06 -2.90
C LEU A 65 -5.59 3.97 -1.85
N SER A 66 -4.61 3.73 -0.98
CA SER A 66 -4.65 2.68 0.05
C SER A 66 -5.73 2.91 1.12
N ILE A 67 -6.22 4.14 1.27
CA ILE A 67 -7.15 4.53 2.35
C ILE A 67 -8.58 4.51 1.87
N LYS A 68 -8.81 4.74 0.57
CA LYS A 68 -10.16 4.76 0.00
C LYS A 68 -10.99 3.52 0.38
N PRO A 69 -10.44 2.29 0.43
CA PRO A 69 -11.18 1.13 0.93
C PRO A 69 -11.45 1.19 2.44
N MET A 70 -10.48 1.61 3.26
CA MET A 70 -10.65 1.72 4.72
C MET A 70 -11.68 2.79 5.09
N TYR A 71 -11.68 3.95 4.41
CA TYR A 71 -12.72 4.97 4.57
C TYR A 71 -14.10 4.43 4.25
N TYR A 72 -14.23 3.60 3.19
CA TYR A 72 -15.51 2.99 2.87
C TYR A 72 -15.96 2.02 3.98
N LEU A 73 -15.06 1.14 4.44
CA LEU A 73 -15.36 0.18 5.52
C LEU A 73 -15.68 0.84 6.86
N ALA A 74 -15.05 1.97 7.19
CA ALA A 74 -15.27 2.69 8.44
C ALA A 74 -16.58 3.51 8.46
N ASN A 75 -17.25 3.68 7.31
CA ASN A 75 -18.50 4.44 7.19
C ASN A 75 -19.71 3.56 6.78
N VAL A 76 -19.60 2.24 6.92
CA VAL A 76 -20.73 1.28 6.89
C VAL A 76 -21.17 1.01 8.32
#